data_AF-A0A8S3FKD9-F1
#
_entry.id   AF-A0A8S3FKD9-F1
#
_cell.length_a   1.000
_cell.length_b   1.000
_cell.length_c   1.000
_cell.angle_alpha   90.00
_cell.angle_beta   90.00
_cell.angle_gamma   90.00
#
_symmetry.space_group_name_H-M   'P 1'
#
loop_
_entity.id
_entity.type
_entity.pdbx_description
1 polymer ?
#
loop_
_entity_poly.entity_id
_entity_poly.type
_entity_poly.pdbx_seq_one_letter_code
_entity_poly.pdbx_strand_id
1 'polypeptide(L)'
;MLNFNTHKRGLFGKRLTQDDLLSWSKEPITKPLLRTVDKVLKKEAPEIFKLIQTYMGDKKSKQIASLNTCLELTTKGWSLPTIRDELYLQLIKQTSYNINAESLQRGWELMAVCLSFFPPSSKFQSLLEKYISLQTNGESDTPEVPISIYANVCLKRLEKILQTGPKKGLKKPTFEEIELSK
;
A
#
# COMPACT_ATOMS: atom_id res chain seq x y z
N MET A 1 13.61 10.59 10.36
CA MET A 1 14.11 9.52 9.46
C MET A 1 13.29 8.26 9.71
N LEU A 2 12.74 7.63 8.67
CA LEU A 2 11.98 6.38 8.81
C LEU A 2 12.94 5.23 9.14
N ASN A 3 12.57 4.43 10.14
CA ASN A 3 13.42 3.34 10.63
C ASN A 3 12.96 2.02 10.03
N PHE A 4 13.67 1.54 9.00
CA PHE A 4 13.40 0.24 8.39
C PHE A 4 13.90 -0.91 9.26
N ASN A 5 13.18 -2.03 9.21
CA ASN A 5 13.59 -3.29 9.79
C ASN A 5 14.62 -3.98 8.88
N THR A 6 15.57 -4.72 9.45
CA THR A 6 16.57 -5.43 8.65
C THR A 6 15.98 -6.70 8.07
N HIS A 7 15.81 -6.76 6.75
CA HIS A 7 15.32 -7.95 6.06
C HIS A 7 16.46 -8.74 5.42
N LYS A 8 16.22 -10.04 5.21
CA LYS A 8 17.16 -10.98 4.59
C LYS A 8 16.43 -11.77 3.50
N ARG A 9 17.13 -12.12 2.41
CA ARG A 9 16.58 -12.94 1.31
C ARG A 9 17.47 -14.14 1.03
N GLY A 10 16.84 -15.27 0.70
CA GLY A 10 17.51 -16.51 0.32
C GLY A 10 18.13 -17.30 1.49
N LEU A 11 18.60 -18.50 1.18
CA LEU A 11 19.12 -19.48 2.16
C LEU A 11 20.37 -19.00 2.90
N PHE A 12 21.16 -18.10 2.30
CA PHE A 12 22.35 -17.52 2.90
C PHE A 12 22.08 -16.23 3.70
N GLY A 13 20.82 -15.76 3.73
CA GLY A 13 20.40 -14.64 4.56
C GLY A 13 21.08 -13.31 4.23
N LYS A 14 21.34 -13.03 2.94
CA LYS A 14 21.90 -11.75 2.48
C LYS A 14 20.99 -10.61 2.95
N ARG A 15 21.58 -9.62 3.63
CA ARG A 15 20.85 -8.41 4.08
C ARG A 15 20.41 -7.60 2.86
N LEU A 16 19.15 -7.16 2.88
CA LEU A 16 18.61 -6.29 1.84
C LEU A 16 19.03 -4.84 2.08
N THR A 17 19.35 -4.12 1.00
CA THR A 17 19.44 -2.65 1.02
C THR A 17 18.04 -2.03 1.16
N GLN A 18 17.96 -0.71 1.34
CA GLN A 18 16.65 -0.02 1.35
C GLN A 18 15.97 -0.12 -0.02
N ASP A 19 16.73 0.04 -1.10
CA ASP A 19 16.20 -0.08 -2.46
C ASP A 19 15.68 -1.51 -2.70
N ASP A 20 16.47 -2.54 -2.35
CA ASP A 20 16.00 -3.94 -2.45
C ASP A 20 14.75 -4.22 -1.61
N LEU A 21 14.65 -3.57 -0.45
CA LEU A 21 13.52 -3.70 0.46
C LEU A 21 12.27 -3.03 -0.11
N LEU A 22 12.43 -1.93 -0.84
CA LEU A 22 11.34 -1.15 -1.42
C LEU A 22 11.02 -1.51 -2.87
N SER A 23 11.71 -2.49 -3.48
CA SER A 23 11.31 -3.05 -4.77
C SER A 23 10.26 -4.15 -4.62
N TRP A 24 9.42 -4.33 -5.64
CA TRP A 24 8.40 -5.37 -5.70
C TRP A 24 9.00 -6.74 -5.39
N SER A 25 8.23 -7.57 -4.68
CA SER A 25 8.63 -8.94 -4.39
C SER A 25 7.45 -9.89 -4.38
N LYS A 26 7.68 -11.07 -4.99
CA LYS A 26 6.77 -12.21 -4.87
C LYS A 26 6.87 -12.88 -3.49
N GLU A 27 8.02 -12.78 -2.83
CA GLU A 27 8.26 -13.45 -1.55
C GLU A 27 7.45 -12.80 -0.42
N PRO A 28 6.78 -13.59 0.44
CA PRO A 28 6.07 -13.05 1.59
C PRO A 28 7.05 -12.41 2.58
N ILE A 29 6.60 -11.38 3.31
CA ILE A 29 7.33 -10.88 4.47
C ILE A 29 6.96 -11.68 5.71
N THR A 30 7.92 -11.85 6.62
CA THR A 30 7.71 -12.55 7.91
C THR A 30 7.69 -11.61 9.11
N LYS A 31 7.97 -10.32 8.88
CA LYS A 31 7.97 -9.26 9.89
C LYS A 31 7.73 -7.90 9.22
N PRO A 32 7.33 -6.86 9.98
CA PRO A 32 7.10 -5.54 9.42
C PRO A 32 8.32 -4.97 8.69
N LEU A 33 8.08 -4.18 7.64
CA LEU A 33 9.07 -3.35 6.94
C LEU A 33 9.56 -2.23 7.83
N LEU A 34 8.68 -1.62 8.63
CA LEU A 34 9.04 -0.63 9.66
C LEU A 34 9.53 -1.32 10.94
N ARG A 35 10.57 -0.75 11.56
CA ARG A 35 11.00 -1.19 12.88
C ARG A 35 9.97 -0.76 13.92
N THR A 36 9.47 -1.72 14.69
CA THR A 36 8.44 -1.46 15.72
C THR A 36 8.58 -2.38 16.93
N VAL A 37 8.12 -1.90 18.09
CA VAL A 37 7.90 -2.71 19.30
C VAL A 37 6.45 -3.16 19.44
N ASP A 38 5.53 -2.58 18.66
CA ASP A 38 4.09 -2.87 18.69
C ASP A 38 3.83 -4.33 18.26
N LYS A 39 3.23 -5.10 19.17
CA LYS A 39 2.88 -6.50 18.95
C LYS A 39 1.74 -6.69 17.95
N VAL A 40 0.81 -5.73 17.88
CA VAL A 40 -0.29 -5.74 16.90
C VAL A 40 0.30 -5.58 15.50
N LEU A 41 1.14 -4.57 15.29
CA LEU A 41 1.78 -4.36 13.99
C LEU A 41 2.65 -5.57 13.58
N LYS A 42 3.41 -6.15 14.51
CA LYS A 42 4.21 -7.37 14.24
C LYS A 42 3.35 -8.54 13.76
N LYS A 43 2.14 -8.69 14.30
CA LYS A 43 1.19 -9.74 13.91
C LYS A 43 0.51 -9.42 12.58
N GLU A 44 0.08 -8.17 12.38
CA GLU A 44 -0.71 -7.78 11.21
C GLU A 44 0.13 -7.61 9.94
N ALA A 45 1.38 -7.16 10.03
CA ALA A 45 2.17 -6.83 8.83
C ALA A 45 2.31 -7.97 7.80
N PRO A 46 2.59 -9.24 8.17
CA PRO A 46 2.61 -10.34 7.22
C PRO A 46 1.26 -10.61 6.56
N GLU A 47 0.15 -10.46 7.30
CA GLU A 47 -1.19 -10.67 6.76
C GLU A 47 -1.58 -9.54 5.80
N ILE A 48 -1.26 -8.28 6.13
CA ILE A 48 -1.42 -7.13 5.23
C ILE A 48 -0.72 -7.40 3.91
N PHE A 49 0.54 -7.86 3.95
CA PHE A 49 1.31 -8.13 2.74
C PHE A 49 0.68 -9.22 1.87
N LYS A 50 0.19 -10.29 2.51
CA LYS A 50 -0.52 -11.38 1.83
C LYS A 50 -1.82 -10.87 1.18
N LEU A 51 -2.58 -10.02 1.86
CA LEU A 51 -3.80 -9.43 1.32
C LEU A 51 -3.48 -8.50 0.14
N ILE A 52 -2.43 -7.67 0.23
CA ILE A 52 -1.96 -6.84 -0.89
C ILE A 52 -1.65 -7.71 -2.11
N GLN A 53 -0.84 -8.76 -1.94
CA GLN A 53 -0.51 -9.69 -3.03
C GLN A 53 -1.74 -10.41 -3.60
N THR A 54 -2.73 -10.71 -2.76
CA THR A 54 -3.99 -11.33 -3.21
C THR A 54 -4.80 -10.34 -4.04
N TYR A 55 -4.91 -9.09 -3.60
CA TYR A 55 -5.59 -8.04 -4.37
C TYR A 55 -4.91 -7.80 -5.71
N MET A 56 -3.59 -7.63 -5.70
CA MET A 56 -2.77 -7.36 -6.89
C MET A 56 -2.67 -8.55 -7.85
N GLY A 57 -3.20 -9.73 -7.50
CA GLY A 57 -3.13 -10.91 -8.36
C GLY A 57 -1.76 -11.63 -8.35
N ASP A 58 -0.83 -11.19 -7.52
CA ASP A 58 0.47 -11.85 -7.29
C ASP A 58 0.28 -13.25 -6.64
N LYS A 59 -0.87 -13.48 -6.00
CA LYS A 59 -1.36 -14.78 -5.54
C LYS A 59 -2.67 -15.13 -6.24
N LYS A 60 -2.80 -16.38 -6.71
CA LYS A 60 -4.01 -16.87 -7.39
C LYS A 60 -5.23 -16.72 -6.48
N SER A 61 -6.23 -15.95 -6.91
CA SER A 61 -7.54 -15.83 -6.26
C SER A 61 -8.64 -15.55 -7.29
N LYS A 62 -9.90 -15.83 -6.93
CA LYS A 62 -11.07 -15.47 -7.76
C LYS A 62 -11.30 -13.95 -7.74
N GLN A 63 -11.95 -13.39 -8.75
CA GLN A 63 -12.21 -11.93 -8.82
C GLN A 63 -13.10 -11.42 -7.67
N ILE A 64 -14.13 -12.17 -7.25
CA ILE A 64 -14.92 -11.84 -6.05
C ILE A 64 -14.03 -11.76 -4.80
N ALA A 65 -12.96 -12.58 -4.74
CA ALA A 65 -12.03 -12.52 -3.63
C ALA A 65 -11.25 -11.20 -3.62
N SER A 66 -10.96 -10.56 -4.76
CA SER A 66 -10.22 -9.30 -4.78
C SER A 66 -11.03 -8.15 -4.17
N LEU A 67 -12.34 -8.07 -4.44
CA LEU A 67 -13.19 -7.05 -3.82
C LEU A 67 -13.30 -7.25 -2.29
N ASN A 68 -13.48 -8.49 -1.84
CA ASN A 68 -13.48 -8.82 -0.41
C ASN A 68 -12.14 -8.50 0.25
N THR A 69 -11.02 -8.81 -0.40
CA THR A 69 -9.68 -8.50 0.08
C THR A 69 -9.46 -6.98 0.19
N CYS A 70 -9.95 -6.19 -0.78
CA CYS A 70 -9.90 -4.73 -0.71
C CYS A 70 -10.69 -4.19 0.48
N LEU A 71 -11.90 -4.72 0.70
CA LEU A 71 -12.73 -4.36 1.86
C LEU A 71 -12.07 -4.71 3.19
N GLU A 72 -11.45 -5.88 3.27
CA GLU A 72 -10.74 -6.30 4.47
C GLU A 72 -9.54 -5.39 4.77
N LEU A 73 -8.68 -5.12 3.78
CA LEU A 73 -7.53 -4.22 3.92
C LEU A 73 -7.95 -2.82 4.33
N THR A 74 -8.95 -2.26 3.64
CA THR A 74 -9.47 -0.92 3.92
C THR A 74 -10.07 -0.85 5.32
N THR A 75 -10.82 -1.88 5.73
CA THR A 75 -11.40 -1.99 7.08
C THR A 75 -10.31 -2.07 8.14
N LYS A 76 -9.24 -2.85 7.91
CA LYS A 76 -8.09 -2.95 8.84
C LYS A 76 -7.39 -1.61 9.00
N GLY A 77 -7.07 -0.92 7.89
CA GLY A 77 -6.41 0.39 7.93
C GLY A 77 -7.29 1.46 8.58
N TRP A 78 -8.60 1.39 8.34
CA TRP A 78 -9.58 2.25 8.99
C TRP A 78 -9.60 2.04 10.52
N SER A 79 -9.72 0.79 10.98
CA SER A 79 -9.88 0.44 12.41
C SER A 79 -8.59 0.45 13.24
N LEU A 80 -7.43 0.23 12.62
CA LEU A 80 -6.14 0.12 13.30
C LEU A 80 -5.17 1.20 12.78
N PRO A 81 -5.13 2.40 13.39
CA PRO A 81 -4.19 3.45 12.98
C PRO A 81 -2.71 3.02 12.99
N THR A 82 -2.33 2.09 13.87
CA THR A 82 -0.96 1.61 14.03
C THR A 82 -0.42 0.84 12.82
N ILE A 83 -1.27 0.38 11.90
CA ILE A 83 -0.85 -0.36 10.71
C ILE A 83 -0.74 0.49 9.45
N ARG A 84 -1.25 1.74 9.45
CA ARG A 84 -1.42 2.54 8.22
C ARG A 84 -0.10 2.83 7.51
N ASP A 85 0.91 3.25 8.26
CA ASP A 85 2.23 3.55 7.68
C ASP A 85 2.89 2.30 7.08
N GLU A 86 2.74 1.15 7.73
CA GLU A 86 3.23 -0.13 7.21
C GLU A 86 2.46 -0.56 5.96
N LEU A 87 1.12 -0.39 5.95
CA LEU A 87 0.28 -0.66 4.78
C LEU A 87 0.73 0.18 3.58
N TYR A 88 0.90 1.49 3.76
CA TYR A 88 1.39 2.36 2.68
C TYR A 88 2.80 2.00 2.25
N LEU A 89 3.69 1.65 3.18
CA LEU A 89 5.04 1.26 2.83
C LEU A 89 5.08 -0.05 2.03
N GLN A 90 4.22 -1.02 2.37
CA GLN A 90 4.10 -2.26 1.61
C GLN A 90 3.47 -2.03 0.23
N LEU A 91 2.56 -1.07 0.09
CA LEU A 91 2.04 -0.65 -1.23
C LEU A 91 3.14 0.00 -2.07
N ILE A 92 3.90 0.95 -1.51
CA ILE A 92 5.09 1.54 -2.17
C ILE A 92 6.04 0.44 -2.64
N LYS A 93 6.30 -0.55 -1.77
CA LYS A 93 7.12 -1.69 -2.12
C LYS A 93 6.58 -2.45 -3.33
N GLN A 94 5.30 -2.79 -3.33
CA GLN A 94 4.71 -3.61 -4.39
C GLN A 94 4.45 -2.83 -5.69
N THR A 95 4.43 -1.50 -5.67
CA THR A 95 4.31 -0.67 -6.89
C THR A 95 5.67 -0.23 -7.44
N SER A 96 6.75 -0.29 -6.66
CA SER A 96 8.08 0.11 -7.13
C SER A 96 8.77 -1.03 -7.89
N TYR A 97 9.26 -0.74 -9.09
CA TYR A 97 9.92 -1.72 -9.96
C TYR A 97 9.08 -2.98 -10.22
N ASN A 98 7.75 -2.85 -10.21
CA ASN A 98 6.84 -3.94 -10.57
C ASN A 98 6.62 -3.94 -12.09
N ILE A 99 7.10 -4.99 -12.76
CA ILE A 99 7.00 -5.15 -14.21
C ILE A 99 5.68 -5.76 -14.68
N ASN A 100 4.84 -6.24 -13.75
CA ASN A 100 3.54 -6.80 -14.10
C ASN A 100 2.51 -5.67 -14.12
N ALA A 101 2.04 -5.32 -15.32
CA ALA A 101 1.08 -4.26 -15.56
C ALA A 101 -0.20 -4.37 -14.72
N GLU A 102 -0.87 -5.52 -14.74
CA GLU A 102 -2.12 -5.74 -13.99
C GLU A 102 -1.90 -5.61 -12.48
N SER A 103 -0.81 -6.20 -11.99
CA SER A 103 -0.41 -6.11 -10.59
C SER A 103 -0.14 -4.66 -10.18
N LEU A 104 0.65 -3.94 -10.97
CA LEU A 104 1.01 -2.54 -10.74
C LEU A 104 -0.22 -1.63 -10.71
N GLN A 105 -1.10 -1.75 -11.72
CA GLN A 105 -2.36 -1.00 -11.76
C GLN A 105 -3.17 -1.21 -10.48
N ARG A 106 -3.37 -2.47 -10.07
CA ARG A 106 -4.11 -2.79 -8.85
C ARG A 106 -3.43 -2.26 -7.59
N GLY A 107 -2.10 -2.25 -7.53
CA GLY A 107 -1.38 -1.65 -6.41
C GLY A 107 -1.70 -0.17 -6.23
N TRP A 108 -1.73 0.57 -7.33
CA TRP A 108 -2.09 1.99 -7.34
C TRP A 108 -3.57 2.25 -7.04
N GLU A 109 -4.48 1.47 -7.62
CA GLU A 109 -5.91 1.52 -7.27
C GLU A 109 -6.14 1.28 -5.77
N LEU A 110 -5.47 0.28 -5.19
CA LEU A 110 -5.59 -0.02 -3.76
C LEU A 110 -5.05 1.12 -2.89
N MET A 111 -3.94 1.77 -3.30
CA MET A 111 -3.43 2.96 -2.63
C MET A 111 -4.44 4.11 -2.66
N ALA A 112 -5.05 4.36 -3.83
CA ALA A 112 -6.09 5.37 -4.01
C ALA A 112 -7.30 5.06 -3.11
N VAL A 113 -7.76 3.81 -3.08
CA VAL A 113 -8.86 3.37 -2.19
C VAL A 113 -8.51 3.66 -0.74
N CYS A 114 -7.34 3.24 -0.25
CA CYS A 114 -6.93 3.48 1.14
C CYS A 114 -6.95 4.99 1.50
N LEU A 115 -6.44 5.84 0.62
CA LEU A 115 -6.42 7.30 0.77
C LEU A 115 -7.82 7.94 0.74
N SER A 116 -8.86 7.24 0.29
CA SER A 116 -10.25 7.70 0.43
C SER A 116 -10.78 7.58 1.86
N PHE A 117 -10.17 6.76 2.73
CA PHE A 117 -10.70 6.41 4.06
C PHE A 117 -9.83 6.88 5.22
N PHE A 118 -8.50 6.78 5.11
CA PHE A 118 -7.59 7.18 6.18
C PHE A 118 -6.30 7.82 5.65
N PRO A 119 -5.73 8.79 6.37
CA PRO A 119 -4.41 9.33 6.05
C PRO A 119 -3.28 8.43 6.61
N PRO A 120 -2.04 8.55 6.09
CA PRO A 120 -0.86 8.09 6.81
C PRO A 120 -0.67 8.89 8.11
N SER A 121 0.29 8.51 8.96
CA SER A 121 0.72 9.37 10.06
C SER A 121 1.44 10.63 9.55
N SER A 122 1.45 11.70 10.35
CA SER A 122 2.18 12.92 10.03
C SER A 122 3.68 12.69 9.81
N LYS A 123 4.27 11.66 10.44
CA LYS A 123 5.68 11.28 10.25
C LYS A 123 5.95 10.59 8.92
N PHE A 124 4.94 9.95 8.33
CA PHE A 124 5.04 9.20 7.09
C PHE A 124 4.56 10.00 5.87
N GLN A 125 3.73 11.03 6.09
CA GLN A 125 3.15 11.88 5.06
C GLN A 125 4.16 12.32 3.99
N SER A 126 5.27 12.97 4.38
CA SER A 126 6.24 13.49 3.41
C SER A 126 6.91 12.41 2.55
N LEU A 127 7.06 11.18 3.08
CA LEU A 127 7.58 10.08 2.27
C LEU A 127 6.54 9.62 1.25
N LEU A 128 5.30 9.43 1.68
CA LEU A 128 4.22 8.99 0.79
C LEU A 128 3.95 10.02 -0.31
N GLU A 129 3.87 11.29 0.06
CA GLU A 129 3.67 12.42 -0.86
C GLU A 129 4.80 12.49 -1.89
N LYS A 130 6.07 12.43 -1.44
CA LYS A 130 7.22 12.42 -2.35
C LYS A 130 7.15 11.24 -3.33
N TYR A 131 6.83 10.04 -2.84
CA TYR A 131 6.72 8.86 -3.69
C TYR A 131 5.66 9.04 -4.77
N ILE A 132 4.45 9.47 -4.39
CA ILE A 132 3.33 9.69 -5.32
C ILE A 132 3.69 10.79 -6.33
N SER A 133 4.23 11.91 -5.88
CA SER A 133 4.56 13.07 -6.74
C SER A 133 5.64 12.75 -7.79
N LEU A 134 6.55 11.82 -7.52
CA LEU A 134 7.53 11.36 -8.53
C LEU A 134 6.88 10.59 -9.68
N GLN A 135 5.61 10.18 -9.55
CA GLN A 135 4.93 9.33 -10.51
C GLN A 135 3.87 10.11 -11.31
N THR A 136 3.63 11.39 -11.01
CA THR A 136 2.53 12.18 -11.62
C THR A 136 2.84 12.76 -12.99
N ASN A 137 4.11 12.81 -13.39
CA ASN A 137 4.57 13.41 -14.66
C ASN A 137 4.53 12.44 -15.86
N GLY A 138 4.23 11.16 -15.63
CA GLY A 138 4.14 10.15 -16.69
C GLY A 138 5.47 9.52 -17.12
N GLU A 139 6.60 9.84 -16.45
CA GLU A 139 7.91 9.24 -16.80
C GLU A 139 7.95 7.72 -16.61
N SER A 140 7.10 7.19 -15.73
CA SER A 140 6.99 5.75 -15.46
C SER A 140 5.78 5.10 -16.15
N ASP A 141 5.06 5.83 -16.99
CA ASP A 141 3.90 5.29 -17.70
C ASP A 141 4.32 4.24 -18.74
N THR A 142 3.47 3.24 -18.91
CA THR A 142 3.59 2.21 -19.94
C THR A 142 2.35 2.24 -20.84
N PRO A 143 2.41 1.70 -22.07
CA PRO A 143 1.21 1.55 -22.90
C PRO A 143 0.06 0.82 -22.19
N GLU A 144 0.38 -0.12 -21.30
CA GLU A 144 -0.58 -0.93 -20.55
C GLU A 144 -1.09 -0.23 -19.29
N VAL A 145 -0.24 0.56 -18.61
CA VAL A 145 -0.56 1.19 -17.32
C VAL A 145 -0.13 2.66 -17.30
N PRO A 146 -1.09 3.60 -17.34
CA PRO A 146 -0.81 5.02 -17.15
C PRO A 146 -0.72 5.34 -15.65
N ILE A 147 0.42 5.03 -15.03
CA ILE A 147 0.68 5.23 -13.61
C ILE A 147 0.34 6.67 -13.16
N SER A 148 0.69 7.66 -13.99
CA SER A 148 0.45 9.07 -13.73
C SER A 148 -0.99 9.40 -13.43
N ILE A 149 -1.96 8.73 -14.08
CA ILE A 149 -3.39 8.94 -13.83
C ILE A 149 -3.72 8.52 -12.39
N TYR A 150 -3.31 7.33 -11.98
CA TYR A 150 -3.55 6.83 -10.64
C TYR A 150 -2.78 7.61 -9.57
N ALA A 151 -1.53 8.00 -9.85
CA ALA A 151 -0.72 8.82 -8.96
C ALA A 151 -1.37 10.19 -8.72
N ASN A 152 -1.90 10.84 -9.76
CA ASN A 152 -2.64 12.10 -9.62
C ASN A 152 -3.91 11.93 -8.77
N VAL A 153 -4.63 10.80 -8.90
CA VAL A 153 -5.78 10.49 -8.03
C VAL A 153 -5.32 10.30 -6.58
N CYS A 154 -4.24 9.56 -6.35
CA CYS A 154 -3.68 9.36 -5.01
C CYS A 154 -3.26 10.70 -4.38
N LEU A 155 -2.57 11.56 -5.12
CA LEU A 155 -2.10 12.85 -4.62
C LEU A 155 -3.27 13.74 -4.19
N LYS A 156 -4.28 13.89 -5.05
CA LYS A 156 -5.50 14.67 -4.73
C LYS A 156 -6.23 14.13 -3.50
N ARG A 157 -6.30 12.80 -3.36
CA ARG A 157 -6.94 12.16 -2.20
C ARG A 157 -6.12 12.35 -0.93
N LEU A 158 -4.79 12.25 -1.01
CA LEU A 158 -3.88 12.52 0.09
C LEU A 158 -4.03 13.96 0.58
N GLU A 159 -3.96 14.95 -0.31
CA GLU A 159 -4.15 16.36 0.03
C GLU A 159 -5.51 16.59 0.72
N LYS A 160 -6.58 16.05 0.14
CA LYS A 160 -7.94 16.18 0.68
C LYS A 160 -8.06 15.57 2.07
N ILE A 161 -7.58 14.33 2.27
CA ILE A 161 -7.75 13.62 3.54
C ILE A 161 -6.88 14.19 4.66
N LEU A 162 -5.76 14.85 4.32
CA LEU A 162 -4.94 15.59 5.26
C LEU A 162 -5.64 16.89 5.72
N GLN A 163 -6.40 17.56 4.84
CA GLN A 163 -7.19 18.74 5.20
C GLN A 163 -8.43 18.38 6.02
N THR A 164 -9.16 17.33 5.64
CA THR A 164 -10.45 16.99 6.27
C THR A 164 -10.32 16.00 7.43
N GLY A 165 -9.15 15.39 7.62
CA GLY A 165 -8.99 14.18 8.45
C GLY A 165 -9.64 12.94 7.82
N PRO A 166 -9.55 11.76 8.49
CA PRO A 166 -10.18 10.53 8.02
C PRO A 166 -11.67 10.72 7.74
N LYS A 167 -12.19 10.19 6.62
CA LYS A 167 -13.58 10.39 6.20
C LYS A 167 -14.55 10.07 7.35
N LYS A 168 -15.23 11.10 7.87
CA LYS A 168 -16.39 11.08 8.79
C LYS A 168 -16.32 10.11 9.98
N GLY A 169 -15.14 9.67 10.43
CA GLY A 169 -14.84 9.07 11.75
C GLY A 169 -15.72 7.95 12.33
N LEU A 170 -16.78 7.46 11.68
CA LEU A 170 -17.85 6.70 12.36
C LEU A 170 -18.47 5.55 11.55
N LYS A 171 -18.28 5.49 10.22
CA LYS A 171 -18.84 4.40 9.41
C LYS A 171 -17.74 3.52 8.85
N LYS A 172 -17.90 2.21 9.07
CA LYS A 172 -17.03 1.17 8.51
C LYS A 172 -17.14 1.20 6.97
N PRO A 173 -16.03 1.01 6.23
CA PRO A 173 -16.05 0.94 4.77
C PRO A 173 -17.08 -0.07 4.26
N THR A 174 -17.74 0.24 3.15
CA THR A 174 -18.67 -0.66 2.45
C THR A 174 -18.15 -1.08 1.07
N PHE A 175 -18.77 -2.10 0.47
CA PHE A 175 -18.45 -2.49 -0.90
C PHE A 175 -18.70 -1.36 -1.91
N GLU A 176 -19.85 -0.69 -1.79
CA GLU A 176 -20.22 0.43 -2.65
C GLU A 176 -19.18 1.56 -2.60
N GLU A 177 -18.73 1.95 -1.40
CA GLU A 177 -17.71 3.01 -1.26
C GLU A 177 -16.36 2.61 -1.85
N ILE A 178 -16.02 1.31 -1.79
CA ILE A 178 -14.78 0.78 -2.38
C ILE A 178 -14.86 0.79 -3.90
N GLU A 179 -15.97 0.36 -4.48
CA GLU A 179 -16.16 0.38 -5.93
C GLU A 179 -16.12 1.81 -6.48
N LEU A 180 -16.73 2.78 -5.77
CA LEU A 180 -16.64 4.20 -6.10
C LEU A 180 -15.23 4.80 -5.92
N SER A 181 -14.34 4.08 -5.23
CA SER A 181 -12.99 4.55 -4.92
C SER A 181 -11.90 3.90 -5.78
N LYS A 182 -12.18 2.86 -6.57
CA LYS A 182 -11.21 2.34 -7.54
C LYS A 182 -11.02 3.36 -8.66
#